data_AF-X1L097-F1
#
_entry.id   AF-X1L097-F1
#
_cell.length_a   1.000
_cell.length_b   1.000
_cell.length_c   1.000
_cell.angle_alpha   90.00
_cell.angle_beta   90.00
_cell.angle_gamma   90.00
#
_symmetry.space_group_name_H-M   'P 1'
#
loop_
_entity.id
_entity.type
_entity.pdbx_description
1 polymer ?
#
loop_
_entity_poly.entity_id
_entity_poly.type
_entity_poly.pdbx_seq_one_letter_code
_entity_poly.pdbx_strand_id
1 'polypeptide(L)'
;MSWFKEKENLYKFLVIFGVVMCVLPITTQVISDYRLRDNQTIIFTDLNGNSIFNKYYPGDRNFGVMIFHGMGNDQTSFDLYTSQFSQQGFHVFGTDFSGHGRSSGLIPSGNNSANELALQVLRAKTEFKEVSGLEDSEIFMLGHSMGARGVMKSTTIDSNPVNGCILLGPTLHVSDNNETSSWVDELGPTNPLTNILIVTGAWEDVAPPPEAMNLYYKLSNETDIIKPQSTYRLTPEGLVKEITILKYLTHTHETMSIRSVMWIANWIERIAQDKHPSNPLITPEEYEQWLIAFDFQDFRIWLLLMELGGIFVALIFGTKLLTIKQKVLSVIVKEEKEVVDQQSETPELAITNIRKFIGYKLLIWLGAVVIALILALNLANLPNGIPYFTLLFICPISGYGFMMLILYSIDKMPGLVGKWRPKIKQIKENMNWRIILFGLVVFGIITAVFTYFISSSLYHVFPMNIRLLWLVIFTVLAVPGFYFLQIETKLIRNYSEVKDYHTKLNSIAFLAPFIIGSLYILLSGTIIYFVDALNDLMILSVIILVGNLMQRIWKKPFLTALLQSF
;
A
#
# COMPACT_ATOMS: atom_id res chain seq x y z
N MET A 1 4.99 -45.23 -6.41
CA MET A 1 4.22 -44.71 -5.26
C MET A 1 5.10 -44.00 -4.21
N SER A 2 6.25 -44.56 -3.82
CA SER A 2 7.19 -43.95 -2.84
C SER A 2 7.59 -42.51 -3.18
N TRP A 3 7.97 -42.26 -4.43
CA TRP A 3 8.35 -40.92 -4.92
C TRP A 3 7.24 -39.86 -4.75
N PHE A 4 5.98 -40.22 -4.96
CA PHE A 4 4.86 -39.28 -4.77
C PHE A 4 4.68 -38.93 -3.29
N LYS A 5 4.84 -39.92 -2.40
CA LYS A 5 4.73 -39.74 -0.95
C LYS A 5 5.83 -38.83 -0.40
N GLU A 6 7.06 -39.00 -0.88
CA GLU A 6 8.19 -38.15 -0.50
C GLU A 6 7.96 -36.69 -0.91
N LYS A 7 7.55 -36.45 -2.17
CA LYS A 7 7.21 -35.10 -2.64
C LYS A 7 6.02 -34.49 -1.92
N GLU A 8 5.00 -35.31 -1.62
CA GLU A 8 3.84 -34.85 -0.85
C GLU A 8 4.27 -34.38 0.54
N ASN A 9 5.12 -35.14 1.23
CA ASN A 9 5.64 -34.77 2.55
C ASN A 9 6.48 -33.49 2.50
N LEU A 10 7.37 -33.37 1.51
CA LEU A 10 8.16 -32.14 1.31
C LEU A 10 7.25 -30.92 1.08
N TYR A 11 6.25 -31.03 0.20
CA TYR A 11 5.34 -29.90 -0.06
C TYR A 11 4.45 -29.58 1.13
N LYS A 12 4.01 -30.57 1.91
CA LYS A 12 3.32 -30.33 3.19
C LYS A 12 4.21 -29.56 4.16
N PHE A 13 5.46 -29.99 4.33
CA PHE A 13 6.42 -29.29 5.18
C PHE A 13 6.60 -27.83 4.74
N LEU A 14 6.82 -27.59 3.44
CA LEU A 14 6.99 -26.24 2.92
C LEU A 14 5.74 -25.36 3.07
N VAL A 15 4.55 -25.92 2.90
CA VAL A 15 3.29 -25.19 3.17
C VAL A 15 3.20 -24.80 4.64
N ILE A 16 3.48 -25.73 5.56
CA ILE A 16 3.45 -25.46 7.01
C ILE A 16 4.49 -24.40 7.36
N PHE A 17 5.71 -24.53 6.84
CA PHE A 17 6.77 -23.55 7.03
C PHE A 17 6.37 -22.17 6.53
N GLY A 18 5.79 -22.07 5.33
CA GLY A 18 5.27 -20.81 4.79
C GLY A 18 4.18 -20.19 5.67
N VAL A 19 3.23 -21.00 6.17
CA VAL A 19 2.19 -20.52 7.09
C VAL A 19 2.78 -20.03 8.41
N VAL A 20 3.76 -20.73 8.98
CA VAL A 20 4.45 -20.29 10.21
C VAL A 20 5.18 -18.96 9.98
N MET A 21 5.85 -18.81 8.83
CA MET A 21 6.48 -17.56 8.42
C MET A 21 5.49 -16.40 8.24
N CYS A 22 4.21 -16.65 7.99
CA CYS A 22 3.18 -15.61 8.00
C CYS A 22 2.67 -15.32 9.41
N VAL A 23 2.30 -16.36 10.16
CA VAL A 23 1.63 -16.21 11.46
C VAL A 23 2.55 -15.61 12.51
N LEU A 24 3.84 -15.95 12.51
CA LEU A 24 4.78 -15.47 13.53
C LEU A 24 5.02 -13.95 13.44
N PRO A 25 5.31 -13.34 12.27
CA PRO A 25 5.35 -11.88 12.12
C PRO A 25 4.08 -11.17 12.55
N ILE A 26 2.92 -11.62 12.05
CA ILE A 26 1.61 -11.06 12.41
C ILE A 26 1.43 -11.07 13.93
N THR A 27 1.69 -12.22 14.56
CA THR A 27 1.54 -12.36 16.03
C THR A 27 2.49 -11.40 16.76
N THR A 28 3.72 -11.29 16.30
CA THR A 28 4.72 -10.40 16.90
C THR A 28 4.29 -8.94 16.80
N GLN A 29 3.74 -8.53 15.64
CA GLN A 29 3.26 -7.17 15.44
C GLN A 29 1.98 -6.89 16.26
N VAL A 30 1.04 -7.82 16.32
CA VAL A 30 -0.14 -7.70 17.19
C VAL A 30 0.27 -7.50 18.66
N ILE A 31 1.32 -8.18 19.10
CA ILE A 31 1.87 -8.04 20.46
C ILE A 31 2.55 -6.68 20.62
N SER A 32 3.37 -6.23 19.65
CA SER A 32 4.05 -4.93 19.74
C SER A 32 3.07 -3.76 19.76
N ASP A 33 1.96 -3.90 19.04
CA ASP A 33 0.97 -2.85 18.83
C ASP A 33 -0.19 -2.98 19.85
N TYR A 34 -0.06 -3.84 20.86
CA TYR A 34 -1.12 -4.07 21.86
C TYR A 34 -1.55 -2.79 22.58
N ARG A 35 -0.62 -1.87 22.87
CA ARG A 35 -0.92 -0.57 23.51
C ARG A 35 -1.83 0.32 22.66
N LEU A 36 -1.85 0.14 21.34
CA LEU A 36 -2.74 0.89 20.46
C LEU A 36 -4.22 0.50 20.64
N ARG A 37 -4.52 -0.56 21.40
CA ARG A 37 -5.91 -0.97 21.68
C ARG A 37 -6.60 -0.07 22.69
N ASP A 38 -5.85 0.59 23.57
CA ASP A 38 -6.39 1.46 24.62
C ASP A 38 -6.66 2.88 24.12
N ASN A 39 -7.14 3.01 22.87
CA ASN A 39 -7.45 4.29 22.24
C ASN A 39 -8.90 4.71 22.49
N GLN A 40 -9.12 6.02 22.46
CA GLN A 40 -10.44 6.65 22.49
C GLN A 40 -10.73 7.22 21.10
N THR A 41 -11.92 6.93 20.58
CA THR A 41 -12.37 7.49 19.29
C THR A 41 -13.02 8.85 19.54
N ILE A 42 -12.49 9.89 18.90
CA ILE A 42 -13.01 11.25 18.98
C ILE A 42 -13.48 11.68 17.58
N ILE A 43 -14.70 12.19 17.49
CA ILE A 43 -15.30 12.64 16.24
C ILE A 43 -15.79 14.06 16.42
N PHE A 44 -15.37 14.97 15.55
CA PHE A 44 -15.87 16.34 15.51
C PHE A 44 -16.33 16.71 14.10
N THR A 45 -17.11 17.78 13.99
CA THR A 45 -17.55 18.32 12.70
C THR A 45 -16.66 19.50 12.30
N ASP A 46 -16.14 19.48 11.07
CA ASP A 46 -15.39 20.61 10.51
C ASP A 46 -16.31 21.76 10.06
N LEU A 47 -15.72 22.85 9.57
CA LEU A 47 -16.47 24.03 9.13
C LEU A 47 -17.37 23.77 7.90
N ASN A 48 -17.09 22.70 7.15
CA ASN A 48 -17.85 22.29 5.97
C ASN A 48 -18.93 21.24 6.31
N GLY A 49 -19.11 20.91 7.59
CA GLY A 49 -20.08 19.89 8.02
C GLY A 49 -19.57 18.45 7.90
N ASN A 50 -18.29 18.24 7.60
CA ASN A 50 -17.71 16.90 7.52
C ASN A 50 -17.40 16.36 8.91
N SER A 51 -17.70 15.08 9.12
CA SER A 51 -17.27 14.32 10.28
C SER A 51 -15.79 13.98 10.16
N ILE A 52 -14.97 14.48 11.08
CA ILE A 52 -13.54 14.22 11.19
C ILE A 52 -13.29 13.18 12.27
N PHE A 53 -12.68 12.07 11.89
CA PHE A 53 -12.39 10.93 12.73
C PHE A 53 -10.97 11.00 13.31
N ASN A 54 -10.85 10.78 14.61
CA ASN A 54 -9.59 10.85 15.34
C ASN A 54 -9.46 9.68 16.32
N LYS A 55 -8.22 9.31 16.64
CA LYS A 55 -7.90 8.42 17.76
C LYS A 55 -6.98 9.12 18.74
N TYR A 56 -7.38 9.12 20.00
CA TYR A 56 -6.59 9.58 21.12
C TYR A 56 -6.01 8.38 21.88
N TYR A 57 -4.73 8.42 22.16
CA TYR A 57 -4.01 7.44 22.97
C TYR A 57 -3.50 8.16 24.22
N PRO A 58 -4.05 7.86 25.42
CA PRO A 58 -3.63 8.52 26.64
C PRO A 58 -2.19 8.15 26.99
N GLY A 59 -1.45 9.13 27.50
CA GLY A 59 -0.09 9.02 28.01
C GLY A 59 0.01 9.36 29.49
N ASP A 60 1.23 9.36 30.01
CA ASP A 60 1.57 9.73 31.39
C ASP A 60 2.54 10.93 31.48
N ARG A 61 3.00 11.44 30.33
CA ARG A 61 3.83 12.65 30.23
C ARG A 61 2.97 13.90 30.19
N ASN A 62 3.50 15.01 30.69
CA ASN A 62 2.86 16.34 30.61
C ASN A 62 3.02 16.98 29.23
N PHE A 63 3.11 16.17 28.17
CA PHE A 63 3.17 16.63 26.79
C PHE A 63 2.67 15.55 25.84
N GLY A 64 2.33 15.97 24.62
CA GLY A 64 1.72 15.10 23.64
C GLY A 64 1.99 15.50 22.21
N VAL A 65 1.73 14.58 21.29
CA VAL A 65 1.97 14.76 19.86
C VAL A 65 0.70 14.47 19.06
N MET A 66 0.34 15.43 18.22
CA MET A 66 -0.70 15.29 17.21
C MET A 66 -0.07 14.82 15.90
N ILE A 67 -0.72 13.89 15.21
CA ILE A 67 -0.20 13.29 13.98
C ILE A 67 -1.17 13.48 12.82
N PHE A 68 -0.65 14.02 11.72
CA PHE A 68 -1.39 14.37 10.52
C PHE A 68 -0.78 13.71 9.28
N HIS A 69 -1.60 12.90 8.59
CA HIS A 69 -1.13 12.08 7.48
C HIS A 69 -0.96 12.84 6.16
N GLY A 70 -0.21 12.24 5.22
CA GLY A 70 -0.06 12.72 3.84
C GLY A 70 -1.28 12.46 2.96
N MET A 71 -1.27 12.97 1.73
CA MET A 71 -2.38 12.78 0.79
C MET A 71 -2.53 11.30 0.43
N GLY A 72 -3.77 10.82 0.33
CA GLY A 72 -4.06 9.42 0.00
C GLY A 72 -3.90 8.45 1.17
N ASN A 73 -3.39 8.92 2.31
CA ASN A 73 -3.17 8.13 3.52
C ASN A 73 -4.28 8.34 4.57
N ASP A 74 -4.14 7.72 5.73
CA ASP A 74 -4.91 7.98 6.94
C ASP A 74 -3.99 7.88 8.17
N GLN A 75 -4.52 8.05 9.39
CA GLN A 75 -3.71 8.00 10.60
C GLN A 75 -3.00 6.66 10.84
N THR A 76 -3.45 5.55 10.23
CA THR A 76 -2.84 4.21 10.44
C THR A 76 -1.48 4.07 9.77
N SER A 77 -1.16 4.91 8.76
CA SER A 77 0.21 4.97 8.23
C SER A 77 1.24 5.43 9.26
N PHE A 78 0.79 5.98 10.39
CA PHE A 78 1.61 6.39 11.52
C PHE A 78 1.49 5.45 12.72
N ASP A 79 0.98 4.24 12.58
CA ASP A 79 0.88 3.29 13.69
C ASP A 79 2.26 3.00 14.32
N LEU A 80 3.34 3.02 13.52
CA LEU A 80 4.71 2.93 14.05
C LEU A 80 5.05 4.10 14.98
N TYR A 81 4.79 5.34 14.54
CA TYR A 81 5.02 6.55 15.35
C TYR A 81 4.17 6.52 16.61
N THR A 82 2.88 6.26 16.44
CA THR A 82 1.90 6.19 17.53
C THR A 82 2.33 5.15 18.56
N SER A 83 2.73 3.96 18.12
CA SER A 83 3.20 2.89 19.01
C SER A 83 4.44 3.31 19.77
N GLN A 84 5.43 3.94 19.12
CA GLN A 84 6.68 4.35 19.77
C GLN A 84 6.47 5.50 20.76
N PHE A 85 5.72 6.53 20.39
CA PHE A 85 5.41 7.64 21.29
C PHE A 85 4.57 7.19 22.49
N SER A 86 3.55 6.35 22.26
CA SER A 86 2.73 5.80 23.35
C SER A 86 3.51 4.83 24.25
N GLN A 87 4.51 4.11 23.72
CA GLN A 87 5.44 3.32 24.54
C GLN A 87 6.30 4.20 25.46
N GLN A 88 6.64 5.41 25.04
CA GLN A 88 7.40 6.40 25.80
C GLN A 88 6.53 7.25 26.75
N GLY A 89 5.23 6.99 26.78
CA GLY A 89 4.28 7.64 27.68
C GLY A 89 3.67 8.94 27.13
N PHE A 90 3.89 9.25 25.85
CA PHE A 90 3.36 10.49 25.27
C PHE A 90 1.84 10.35 25.09
N HIS A 91 1.11 11.45 25.27
CA HIS A 91 -0.24 11.54 24.71
C HIS A 91 -0.12 11.59 23.18
N VAL A 92 -0.91 10.79 22.46
CA VAL A 92 -0.89 10.79 20.98
C VAL A 92 -2.29 11.03 20.42
N PHE A 93 -2.41 11.86 19.40
CA PHE A 93 -3.68 12.18 18.76
C PHE A 93 -3.57 12.08 17.23
N GLY A 94 -4.06 10.99 16.65
CA GLY A 94 -4.09 10.76 15.21
C GLY A 94 -5.37 11.31 14.58
N THR A 95 -5.24 12.05 13.48
CA THR A 95 -6.38 12.68 12.76
C THR A 95 -6.46 12.16 11.34
N ASP A 96 -7.65 11.74 10.89
CA ASP A 96 -7.96 11.51 9.47
C ASP A 96 -8.50 12.81 8.87
N PHE A 97 -7.83 13.41 7.87
CA PHE A 97 -8.37 14.59 7.18
C PHE A 97 -9.65 14.28 6.41
N SER A 98 -10.46 15.30 6.09
CA SER A 98 -11.64 15.12 5.24
C SER A 98 -11.31 14.37 3.94
N GLY A 99 -12.20 13.47 3.54
CA GLY A 99 -12.02 12.60 2.36
C GLY A 99 -10.99 11.48 2.51
N HIS A 100 -10.39 11.32 3.69
CA HIS A 100 -9.41 10.28 4.00
C HIS A 100 -9.87 9.38 5.15
N GLY A 101 -9.29 8.18 5.23
CA GLY A 101 -9.58 7.21 6.29
C GLY A 101 -11.07 7.05 6.57
N ARG A 102 -11.45 7.30 7.83
CA ARG A 102 -12.84 7.24 8.30
C ARG A 102 -13.56 8.58 8.30
N SER A 103 -12.87 9.67 7.96
CA SER A 103 -13.48 10.99 7.85
C SER A 103 -14.35 11.11 6.60
N SER A 104 -15.43 11.87 6.70
CA SER A 104 -16.31 12.15 5.57
C SER A 104 -15.74 13.28 4.70
N GLY A 105 -16.48 13.66 3.66
CA GLY A 105 -16.13 14.78 2.79
C GLY A 105 -15.25 14.40 1.61
N LEU A 106 -14.71 15.41 0.94
CA LEU A 106 -13.80 15.27 -0.19
C LEU A 106 -12.37 15.60 0.24
N ILE A 107 -11.41 15.09 -0.55
CA ILE A 107 -10.00 15.45 -0.41
C ILE A 107 -9.88 16.95 -0.70
N PRO A 108 -9.34 17.77 0.22
CA PRO A 108 -9.11 19.19 -0.01
C PRO A 108 -8.27 19.38 -1.28
N SER A 109 -8.75 20.20 -2.22
CA SER A 109 -8.09 20.43 -3.50
C SER A 109 -8.14 21.90 -3.90
N GLY A 110 -7.21 22.33 -4.75
CA GLY A 110 -7.08 23.72 -5.20
C GLY A 110 -6.45 24.68 -4.20
N ASN A 111 -6.56 25.99 -4.46
CA ASN A 111 -5.80 27.05 -3.78
C ASN A 111 -6.13 27.20 -2.28
N ASN A 112 -7.36 26.88 -1.87
CA ASN A 112 -7.80 26.97 -0.48
C ASN A 112 -7.48 25.73 0.37
N SER A 113 -6.95 24.67 -0.23
CA SER A 113 -6.66 23.40 0.46
C SER A 113 -5.82 23.57 1.72
N ALA A 114 -4.82 24.47 1.72
CA ALA A 114 -4.00 24.73 2.90
C ALA A 114 -4.79 25.32 4.07
N ASN A 115 -5.73 26.23 3.79
CA ASN A 115 -6.57 26.85 4.82
C ASN A 115 -7.55 25.84 5.40
N GLU A 116 -8.18 25.03 4.57
CA GLU A 116 -9.09 23.97 5.02
C GLU A 116 -8.38 22.95 5.91
N LEU A 117 -7.19 22.49 5.49
CA LEU A 117 -6.35 21.58 6.29
C LEU A 117 -5.95 22.24 7.62
N ALA A 118 -5.50 23.50 7.60
CA ALA A 118 -5.11 24.23 8.80
C ALA A 118 -6.26 24.37 9.80
N LEU A 119 -7.47 24.65 9.34
CA LEU A 119 -8.65 24.76 10.21
C LEU A 119 -9.05 23.41 10.81
N GLN A 120 -8.89 22.31 10.08
CA GLN A 120 -9.05 20.96 10.64
C GLN A 120 -7.97 20.65 11.71
N VAL A 121 -6.71 21.05 11.47
CA VAL A 121 -5.61 20.92 12.45
C VAL A 121 -5.92 21.69 13.74
N LEU A 122 -6.35 22.95 13.65
CA LEU A 122 -6.68 23.77 14.82
C LEU A 122 -7.89 23.22 15.58
N ARG A 123 -8.89 22.70 14.86
CA ARG A 123 -10.04 22.06 15.51
C ARG A 123 -9.61 20.78 16.23
N ALA A 124 -8.80 19.94 15.59
CA ALA A 124 -8.22 18.76 16.22
C ALA A 124 -7.37 19.14 17.45
N LYS A 125 -6.64 20.27 17.41
CA LYS A 125 -5.85 20.76 18.56
C LYS A 125 -6.76 21.05 19.75
N THR A 126 -7.87 21.71 19.50
CA THR A 126 -8.87 22.03 20.53
C THR A 126 -9.40 20.76 21.20
N GLU A 127 -9.77 19.76 20.40
CA GLU A 127 -10.24 18.46 20.90
C GLU A 127 -9.14 17.72 21.66
N PHE A 128 -7.89 17.77 21.17
CA PHE A 128 -6.77 17.13 21.83
C PHE A 128 -6.50 17.74 23.22
N LYS A 129 -6.52 19.07 23.34
CA LYS A 129 -6.44 19.76 24.64
C LYS A 129 -7.54 19.28 25.58
N GLU A 130 -8.78 19.24 25.10
CA GLU A 130 -9.94 18.86 25.92
C GLU A 130 -9.81 17.44 26.47
N VAL A 131 -9.42 16.46 25.64
CA VAL A 131 -9.33 15.06 26.06
C VAL A 131 -8.06 14.72 26.84
N SER A 132 -6.96 15.46 26.61
CA SER A 132 -5.68 15.20 27.26
C SER A 132 -5.43 16.03 28.52
N GLY A 133 -6.08 17.20 28.64
CA GLY A 133 -5.79 18.17 29.68
C GLY A 133 -4.48 18.94 29.49
N LEU A 134 -3.84 18.82 28.32
CA LEU A 134 -2.61 19.53 27.99
C LEU A 134 -2.86 20.98 27.58
N GLU A 135 -1.89 21.84 27.86
CA GLU A 135 -1.83 23.21 27.35
C GLU A 135 -1.14 23.30 25.97
N ASP A 136 -1.31 24.43 25.26
CA ASP A 136 -0.72 24.61 23.93
C ASP A 136 0.81 24.44 23.95
N SER A 137 1.48 24.95 24.99
CA SER A 137 2.93 24.81 25.21
C SER A 137 3.39 23.39 25.55
N GLU A 138 2.47 22.43 25.68
CA GLU A 138 2.75 21.02 25.94
C GLU A 138 2.42 20.14 24.72
N ILE A 139 1.94 20.75 23.64
CA ILE A 139 1.54 20.05 22.42
C ILE A 139 2.62 20.19 21.35
N PHE A 140 2.86 19.09 20.64
CA PHE A 140 3.66 19.03 19.42
C PHE A 140 2.76 18.61 18.25
N MET A 141 3.02 19.14 17.06
CA MET A 141 2.30 18.74 15.84
C MET A 141 3.27 18.11 14.85
N LEU A 142 2.99 16.88 14.41
CA LEU A 142 3.72 16.14 13.40
C LEU A 142 2.85 16.01 12.15
N GLY A 143 3.35 16.48 11.01
CA GLY A 143 2.68 16.30 9.72
C GLY A 143 3.61 15.70 8.67
N HIS A 144 3.07 14.87 7.76
CA HIS A 144 3.78 14.37 6.57
C HIS A 144 3.20 14.91 5.28
N SER A 145 4.04 15.37 4.34
CA SER A 145 3.62 15.85 3.02
C SER A 145 2.46 16.86 3.10
N MET A 146 1.26 16.48 2.65
CA MET A 146 0.02 17.28 2.80
C MET A 146 -0.27 17.65 4.25
N GLY A 147 -0.11 16.72 5.20
CA GLY A 147 -0.27 16.98 6.63
C GLY A 147 0.76 17.97 7.17
N ALA A 148 2.01 17.92 6.69
CA ALA A 148 3.04 18.90 7.03
C ALA A 148 2.64 20.31 6.58
N ARG A 149 2.03 20.43 5.40
CA ARG A 149 1.47 21.69 4.88
C ARG A 149 0.33 22.20 5.76
N GLY A 150 -0.60 21.33 6.16
CA GLY A 150 -1.70 21.68 7.06
C GLY A 150 -1.20 22.17 8.43
N VAL A 151 -0.26 21.43 9.03
CA VAL A 151 0.38 21.79 10.30
C VAL A 151 1.11 23.13 10.19
N MET A 152 1.96 23.30 9.17
CA MET A 152 2.68 24.56 8.99
C MET A 152 1.72 25.74 8.79
N LYS A 153 0.70 25.59 7.94
CA LYS A 153 -0.28 26.67 7.74
C LYS A 153 -1.08 26.96 9.01
N SER A 154 -1.41 25.95 9.81
CA SER A 154 -2.13 26.15 11.08
C SER A 154 -1.32 27.02 12.05
N THR A 155 -0.02 26.80 12.14
CA THR A 155 0.85 27.53 13.08
C THR A 155 1.09 28.98 12.68
N THR A 156 0.85 29.38 11.43
CA THR A 156 0.92 30.80 11.01
C THR A 156 -0.35 31.60 11.32
N ILE A 157 -1.47 30.92 11.58
CA ILE A 157 -2.76 31.56 11.88
C ILE A 157 -3.22 31.32 13.32
N ASP A 158 -2.52 30.45 14.06
CA ASP A 158 -2.80 30.16 15.45
C ASP A 158 -2.32 31.31 16.36
N SER A 159 -3.20 31.77 17.24
CA SER A 159 -2.85 32.80 18.23
C SER A 159 -2.20 32.20 19.49
N ASN A 160 -2.31 30.89 19.70
CA ASN A 160 -1.75 30.17 20.84
C ASN A 160 -0.77 29.12 20.31
N PRO A 161 0.52 29.47 20.15
CA PRO A 161 1.48 28.60 19.50
C PRO A 161 1.69 27.31 20.30
N VAL A 162 1.82 26.21 19.57
CA VAL A 162 2.26 24.93 20.12
C VAL A 162 3.74 24.96 20.50
N ASN A 163 4.20 23.98 21.29
CA ASN A 163 5.62 23.89 21.65
C ASN A 163 6.50 23.59 20.44
N GLY A 164 6.02 22.77 19.50
CA GLY A 164 6.82 22.39 18.35
C GLY A 164 6.01 21.90 17.15
N CYS A 165 6.57 22.16 15.97
CA CYS A 165 6.05 21.74 14.67
C CYS A 165 7.09 20.83 13.98
N ILE A 166 6.73 19.59 13.72
CA ILE A 166 7.57 18.61 13.03
C ILE A 166 7.02 18.37 11.62
N LEU A 167 7.87 18.62 10.63
CA LEU A 167 7.55 18.52 9.21
C LEU A 167 8.31 17.36 8.58
N LEU A 168 7.59 16.31 8.20
CA LEU A 168 8.15 15.14 7.53
C LEU A 168 7.89 15.26 6.02
N GLY A 169 8.93 15.32 5.20
CA GLY A 169 8.82 15.47 3.73
C GLY A 169 7.85 16.58 3.29
N PRO A 170 8.02 17.84 3.75
CA PRO A 170 7.00 18.86 3.57
C PRO A 170 6.84 19.32 2.11
N THR A 171 5.63 19.16 1.57
CA THR A 171 5.23 19.70 0.26
C THR A 171 4.41 20.98 0.46
N LEU A 172 5.06 22.13 0.57
CA LEU A 172 4.36 23.40 0.86
C LEU A 172 3.77 24.07 -0.39
N HIS A 173 4.39 23.85 -1.55
CA HIS A 173 3.91 24.33 -2.83
C HIS A 173 2.91 23.34 -3.43
N VAL A 174 1.75 23.83 -3.87
CA VAL A 174 0.94 23.10 -4.86
C VAL A 174 1.62 23.37 -6.19
N SER A 175 1.82 22.34 -7.00
CA SER A 175 2.46 22.38 -8.33
C SER A 175 1.75 23.26 -9.37
N ASP A 176 0.84 24.14 -8.96
CA ASP A 176 0.24 25.14 -9.84
C ASP A 176 1.22 26.32 -9.97
N ASN A 177 2.03 26.22 -11.03
CA ASN A 177 3.17 27.07 -11.40
C ASN A 177 2.94 28.60 -11.47
N ASN A 178 1.78 29.13 -11.07
CA ASN A 178 1.45 30.55 -11.22
C ASN A 178 1.01 31.27 -9.94
N GLU A 179 0.78 30.57 -8.82
CA GLU A 179 0.47 31.23 -7.55
C GLU A 179 1.18 30.49 -6.42
N THR A 180 2.38 30.95 -6.04
CA THR A 180 2.87 30.68 -4.68
C THR A 180 1.77 31.14 -3.74
N SER A 181 1.18 30.20 -3.00
CA SER A 181 0.13 30.53 -2.04
C SER A 181 0.71 31.56 -1.08
N SER A 182 0.16 32.78 -1.10
CA SER A 182 0.72 33.99 -0.46
C SER A 182 1.25 33.80 0.96
N TRP A 183 0.70 32.84 1.70
CA TRP A 183 1.11 32.52 3.06
C TRP A 183 2.52 31.91 3.18
N VAL A 184 3.03 31.23 2.15
CA VAL A 184 4.41 30.68 2.19
C VAL A 184 5.40 31.84 2.19
N ASP A 185 5.05 32.96 1.54
CA ASP A 185 5.86 34.18 1.51
C ASP A 185 5.88 34.92 2.84
N GLU A 186 4.89 34.68 3.69
CA GLU A 186 4.81 35.21 5.06
C GLU A 186 5.66 34.39 6.06
N LEU A 187 6.19 33.23 5.67
CA LEU A 187 7.07 32.44 6.53
C LEU A 187 8.41 33.12 6.75
N GLY A 188 8.90 33.02 7.98
CA GLY A 188 10.18 33.59 8.38
C GLY A 188 10.61 33.16 9.78
N PRO A 189 11.64 33.81 10.34
CA PRO A 189 12.17 33.49 11.67
C PRO A 189 11.13 33.66 12.78
N THR A 190 10.30 34.69 12.64
CA THR A 190 9.29 35.07 13.61
C THR A 190 7.89 34.56 13.25
N ASN A 191 7.73 33.84 12.14
CA ASN A 191 6.45 33.30 11.70
C ASN A 191 6.63 31.92 11.04
N PRO A 192 6.20 30.81 11.69
CA PRO A 192 5.42 30.77 12.92
C PRO A 192 6.26 30.87 14.21
N LEU A 193 5.65 31.39 15.29
CA LEU A 193 6.23 31.54 16.63
C LEU A 193 6.28 30.22 17.42
N THR A 194 6.85 29.17 16.82
CA THR A 194 7.03 27.83 17.44
C THR A 194 8.41 27.26 17.10
N ASN A 195 8.88 26.29 17.89
CA ASN A 195 10.00 25.44 17.50
C ASN A 195 9.64 24.63 16.24
N ILE A 196 10.60 24.39 15.35
CA ILE A 196 10.38 23.66 14.09
C ILE A 196 11.48 22.62 13.89
N LEU A 197 11.07 21.40 13.55
CA LEU A 197 11.94 20.34 13.03
C LEU A 197 11.50 19.97 11.62
N ILE A 198 12.43 19.95 10.67
CA ILE A 198 12.22 19.42 9.32
C ILE A 198 12.97 18.09 9.22
N VAL A 199 12.28 17.03 8.83
CA VAL A 199 12.86 15.71 8.58
C VAL A 199 12.58 15.36 7.14
N THR A 200 13.61 15.03 6.36
CA THR A 200 13.46 14.58 4.97
C THR A 200 14.41 13.43 4.65
N GLY A 201 14.09 12.64 3.65
CA GLY A 201 14.96 11.60 3.13
C GLY A 201 15.97 12.09 2.08
N ALA A 202 17.17 11.52 2.07
CA ALA A 202 18.18 11.80 1.05
C ALA A 202 17.78 11.29 -0.35
N TRP A 203 16.83 10.35 -0.43
CA TRP A 203 16.24 9.81 -1.65
C TRP A 203 14.79 10.28 -1.84
N GLU A 204 14.43 11.38 -1.18
CA GLU A 204 13.17 12.06 -1.37
C GLU A 204 13.08 12.65 -2.79
N ASP A 205 12.06 12.27 -3.56
CA ASP A 205 11.86 12.72 -4.94
C ASP A 205 10.53 13.50 -5.16
N VAL A 206 9.67 13.57 -4.15
CA VAL A 206 8.43 14.38 -4.13
C VAL A 206 8.69 15.75 -3.51
N ALA A 207 9.40 15.81 -2.40
CA ALA A 207 9.80 17.05 -1.71
C ALA A 207 11.33 17.07 -1.50
N PRO A 208 12.11 17.13 -2.60
CA PRO A 208 13.53 16.77 -2.59
C PRO A 208 14.33 17.62 -1.58
N PRO A 209 15.47 17.14 -1.06
CA PRO A 209 16.20 17.81 0.01
C PRO A 209 16.50 19.30 -0.21
N PRO A 210 16.81 19.78 -1.43
CA PRO A 210 16.97 21.22 -1.68
C PRO A 210 15.73 22.05 -1.33
N GLU A 211 14.51 21.54 -1.54
CA GLU A 211 13.27 22.25 -1.18
C GLU A 211 13.10 22.33 0.34
N ALA A 212 13.35 21.23 1.05
CA ALA A 212 13.36 21.21 2.51
C ALA A 212 14.41 22.17 3.09
N MET A 213 15.59 22.24 2.47
CA MET A 213 16.65 23.19 2.85
C MET A 213 16.24 24.65 2.59
N ASN A 214 15.59 24.94 1.46
CA ASN A 214 15.08 26.29 1.17
C ASN A 214 14.04 26.74 2.20
N LEU A 215 13.16 25.83 2.62
CA LEU A 215 12.21 26.09 3.70
C LEU A 215 12.94 26.35 5.03
N TYR A 216 13.92 25.52 5.37
CA TYR A 216 14.74 25.72 6.56
C TYR A 216 15.41 27.10 6.57
N TYR A 217 16.09 27.48 5.48
CA TYR A 217 16.78 28.77 5.37
C TYR A 217 15.83 29.95 5.54
N LYS A 218 14.63 29.87 4.95
CA LYS A 218 13.59 30.87 5.13
C LYS A 218 13.15 31.00 6.58
N LEU A 219 12.94 29.89 7.27
CA LEU A 219 12.51 29.84 8.67
C LEU A 219 13.61 30.20 9.67
N SER A 220 14.88 30.13 9.27
CA SER A 220 16.01 30.40 10.18
C SER A 220 16.76 31.72 9.89
N ASN A 221 16.39 32.45 8.82
CA ASN A 221 17.16 33.58 8.28
C ASN A 221 18.62 33.22 7.94
N GLU A 222 18.88 31.96 7.58
CA GLU A 222 20.24 31.51 7.28
C GLU A 222 20.55 31.77 5.81
N THR A 223 21.70 32.38 5.56
CA THR A 223 22.18 32.68 4.20
C THR A 223 23.36 31.79 3.80
N ASP A 224 23.99 31.09 4.75
CA ASP A 224 25.12 30.22 4.48
C ASP A 224 24.66 28.88 3.88
N ILE A 225 24.88 28.72 2.57
CA ILE A 225 24.49 27.55 1.77
C ILE A 225 25.27 26.27 2.16
N ILE A 226 26.27 26.37 3.04
CA ILE A 226 27.25 25.30 3.28
C ILE A 226 27.16 24.81 4.72
N LYS A 227 26.33 23.78 5.00
CA LYS A 227 26.42 22.90 6.18
C LYS A 227 25.51 21.63 6.08
N PRO A 228 25.77 20.60 6.91
CA PRO A 228 25.65 19.15 6.61
C PRO A 228 24.25 18.54 6.78
N GLN A 229 24.17 17.20 6.71
CA GLN A 229 22.99 16.34 6.87
C GLN A 229 22.09 16.63 8.08
N SER A 230 22.57 17.31 9.13
CA SER A 230 21.73 17.83 10.21
C SER A 230 22.28 19.17 10.72
N THR A 231 21.39 20.13 10.98
CA THR A 231 21.77 21.45 11.52
C THR A 231 20.60 22.09 12.27
N TYR A 232 20.91 22.95 13.25
CA TYR A 232 19.93 23.74 13.99
C TYR A 232 20.36 25.20 14.15
N ARG A 233 19.39 26.08 14.41
CA ARG A 233 19.57 27.49 14.76
C ARG A 233 18.56 27.93 15.82
N LEU A 234 18.96 28.94 16.59
CA LEU A 234 18.07 29.70 17.45
C LEU A 234 17.66 30.98 16.73
N THR A 235 16.36 31.26 16.71
CA THR A 235 15.81 32.55 16.27
C THR A 235 16.08 33.64 17.31
N PRO A 236 15.90 34.93 16.97
CA PRO A 236 15.97 36.03 17.94
C PRO A 236 15.04 35.83 19.15
N GLU A 237 13.92 35.13 18.95
CA GLU A 237 12.92 34.81 19.97
C GLU A 237 13.29 33.56 20.81
N GLY A 238 14.46 32.95 20.56
CA GLY A 238 14.92 31.75 21.27
C GLY A 238 14.32 30.43 20.75
N LEU A 239 13.52 30.47 19.69
CA LEU A 239 12.91 29.28 19.08
C LEU A 239 13.96 28.48 18.29
N VAL A 240 13.91 27.16 18.42
CA VAL A 240 14.76 26.20 17.70
C VAL A 240 14.18 25.95 16.31
N LYS A 241 14.99 26.12 15.27
CA LYS A 241 14.72 25.68 13.89
C LYS A 241 15.77 24.64 13.53
N GLU A 242 15.36 23.43 13.20
CA GLU A 242 16.25 22.30 12.94
C GLU A 242 15.85 21.57 11.67
N ILE A 243 16.83 21.04 10.94
CA ILE A 243 16.62 20.17 9.80
C ILE A 243 17.52 18.94 9.90
N THR A 244 17.00 17.79 9.49
CA THR A 244 17.75 16.54 9.33
C THR A 244 17.40 15.84 8.02
N ILE A 245 18.43 15.32 7.34
CA ILE A 245 18.34 14.60 6.08
C ILE A 245 18.81 13.17 6.31
N LEU A 246 17.88 12.22 6.32
CA LEU A 246 18.14 10.82 6.62
C LEU A 246 18.58 10.05 5.36
N LYS A 247 19.71 9.34 5.43
CA LYS A 247 20.21 8.51 4.32
C LYS A 247 19.23 7.38 3.97
N TYR A 248 19.10 7.07 2.67
CA TYR A 248 18.31 5.94 2.15
C TYR A 248 16.83 5.97 2.56
N LEU A 249 16.28 7.17 2.72
CA LEU A 249 14.88 7.37 3.04
C LEU A 249 14.19 8.04 1.86
N THR A 250 13.02 7.52 1.51
CA THR A 250 12.15 8.01 0.43
C THR A 250 10.82 8.48 1.01
N HIS A 251 10.06 9.27 0.27
CA HIS A 251 8.80 9.91 0.69
C HIS A 251 7.81 8.96 1.35
N THR A 252 7.61 7.81 0.73
CA THR A 252 6.65 6.80 1.19
C THR A 252 7.12 6.11 2.47
N HIS A 253 8.43 6.04 2.70
CA HIS A 253 9.03 5.33 3.83
C HIS A 253 9.31 6.22 5.03
N GLU A 254 9.17 7.53 4.92
CA GLU A 254 9.34 8.46 6.04
C GLU A 254 8.41 8.13 7.23
N THR A 255 7.16 7.77 6.92
CA THR A 255 6.12 7.37 7.90
C THR A 255 6.36 5.99 8.53
N MET A 256 7.30 5.21 7.99
CA MET A 256 7.64 3.87 8.48
C MET A 256 9.07 3.76 9.02
N SER A 257 9.80 4.87 9.06
CA SER A 257 11.21 4.87 9.43
C SER A 257 11.39 5.02 10.94
N ILE A 258 11.79 3.95 11.66
CA ILE A 258 12.25 4.07 13.06
C ILE A 258 13.31 5.17 13.24
N ARG A 259 14.21 5.37 12.26
CA ARG A 259 15.22 6.44 12.28
C ARG A 259 14.57 7.82 12.34
N SER A 260 13.46 8.01 11.64
CA SER A 260 12.71 9.26 11.74
C SER A 260 11.95 9.34 13.06
N VAL A 261 11.28 8.26 13.48
CA VAL A 261 10.53 8.19 14.74
C VAL A 261 11.41 8.50 15.95
N MET A 262 12.60 7.90 16.03
CA MET A 262 13.52 8.07 17.15
C MET A 262 14.17 9.45 17.16
N TRP A 263 14.52 9.98 15.99
CA TRP A 263 15.00 11.36 15.88
C TRP A 263 13.96 12.34 16.40
N ILE A 264 12.71 12.18 15.96
CA ILE A 264 11.59 13.05 16.36
C ILE A 264 11.28 12.89 17.85
N ALA A 265 11.25 11.66 18.39
CA ALA A 265 11.04 11.43 19.82
C ALA A 265 12.10 12.13 20.67
N ASN A 266 13.39 12.00 20.30
CA ASN A 266 14.49 12.66 20.98
C ASN A 266 14.38 14.19 20.90
N TRP A 267 14.02 14.71 19.74
CA TRP A 267 13.81 16.13 19.54
C TRP A 267 12.67 16.67 20.42
N ILE A 268 11.53 15.98 20.48
CA ILE A 268 10.40 16.34 21.34
C ILE A 268 10.84 16.39 22.80
N GLU A 269 11.50 15.35 23.30
CA GLU A 269 11.99 15.31 24.69
C GLU A 269 12.97 16.45 25.00
N ARG A 270 13.84 16.79 24.05
CA ARG A 270 14.79 17.91 24.21
C ARG A 270 14.06 19.25 24.36
N ILE A 271 13.10 19.52 23.48
CA ILE A 271 12.32 20.76 23.50
C ILE A 271 11.40 20.82 24.73
N ALA A 272 10.73 19.71 25.07
CA ALA A 272 9.82 19.65 26.22
C ALA A 272 10.54 19.87 27.57
N GLN A 273 11.81 19.49 27.67
CA GLN A 273 12.62 19.65 28.89
C GLN A 273 13.34 21.01 28.96
N ASP A 274 13.07 21.92 28.02
CA ASP A 274 13.79 23.20 27.84
C ASP A 274 15.33 23.03 27.83
N LYS A 275 15.79 21.88 27.32
CA LYS A 275 17.22 21.60 27.20
C LYS A 275 17.68 22.24 25.90
N HIS A 276 18.44 23.33 26.02
CA HIS A 276 19.05 23.97 24.86
C HIS A 276 19.83 22.95 23.99
N PRO A 277 19.79 23.10 22.65
CA PRO A 277 20.38 22.15 21.70
C PRO A 277 21.92 22.04 21.74
N SER A 278 22.60 22.78 22.62
CA SER A 278 24.04 22.63 22.82
C SER A 278 24.44 21.32 23.51
N ASN A 279 23.49 20.61 24.14
CA ASN A 279 23.75 19.31 24.76
C ASN A 279 22.76 18.26 24.21
N PRO A 280 23.10 17.56 23.10
CA PRO A 280 22.24 16.51 22.59
C PRO A 280 22.08 15.42 23.66
N LEU A 281 20.85 14.96 23.90
CA LEU A 281 20.60 13.83 24.81
C LEU A 281 21.29 12.54 24.31
N ILE A 282 21.54 12.46 23.00
CA ILE A 282 22.27 11.39 22.30
C ILE A 282 23.04 12.07 21.15
N THR A 283 24.37 11.94 21.09
CA THR A 283 25.16 12.51 19.97
C THR A 283 24.80 11.83 18.65
N PRO A 284 25.03 12.43 17.47
CA PRO A 284 24.86 11.74 16.19
C PRO A 284 25.64 10.43 16.09
N GLU A 285 26.84 10.35 16.67
CA GLU A 285 27.62 9.10 16.74
C GLU A 285 27.01 8.09 17.70
N GLU A 286 26.54 8.50 18.88
CA GLU A 286 25.81 7.63 19.80
C GLU A 286 24.50 7.16 19.19
N TYR A 287 23.86 8.00 18.37
CA TYR A 287 22.66 7.67 17.64
C TYR A 287 22.95 6.66 16.53
N GLU A 288 24.02 6.85 15.75
CA GLU A 288 24.45 5.84 14.77
C GLU A 288 24.87 4.52 15.45
N GLN A 289 25.56 4.57 16.59
CA GLN A 289 25.88 3.37 17.38
C GLN A 289 24.64 2.71 17.97
N TRP A 290 23.68 3.51 18.46
CA TRP A 290 22.41 3.02 18.94
C TRP A 290 21.60 2.40 17.81
N LEU A 291 21.62 2.97 16.61
CA LEU A 291 21.01 2.37 15.41
C LEU A 291 21.70 1.07 14.99
N ILE A 292 23.02 0.97 15.11
CA ILE A 292 23.77 -0.28 14.85
C ILE A 292 23.45 -1.32 15.92
N ALA A 293 23.23 -0.91 17.18
CA ALA A 293 22.87 -1.79 18.28
C ALA A 293 21.37 -2.19 18.29
N PHE A 294 20.50 -1.31 17.80
CA PHE A 294 19.06 -1.50 17.60
C PHE A 294 18.77 -1.72 16.10
N ASP A 295 19.18 -2.89 15.61
CA ASP A 295 18.78 -3.44 14.30
C ASP A 295 17.28 -3.84 14.27
N PHE A 296 16.44 -3.14 15.03
CA PHE A 296 14.99 -3.35 15.14
C PHE A 296 14.21 -2.64 14.02
N GLN A 297 14.80 -1.63 13.35
CA GLN A 297 14.24 -1.08 12.11
C GLN A 297 14.17 -2.15 11.03
N ASP A 298 15.25 -2.91 10.95
CA ASP A 298 15.37 -4.14 10.21
C ASP A 298 14.34 -5.15 10.72
N PHE A 299 14.09 -5.28 12.02
CA PHE A 299 13.14 -6.28 12.52
C PHE A 299 11.74 -6.18 11.90
N ARG A 300 11.09 -5.00 11.84
CA ARG A 300 9.76 -4.90 11.18
C ARG A 300 9.83 -5.17 9.67
N ILE A 301 10.87 -4.68 9.00
CA ILE A 301 11.09 -4.95 7.56
C ILE A 301 11.35 -6.45 7.33
N TRP A 302 12.09 -7.12 8.22
CA TRP A 302 12.35 -8.55 8.19
C TRP A 302 11.08 -9.35 8.48
N LEU A 303 10.27 -8.93 9.46
CA LEU A 303 8.96 -9.51 9.74
C LEU A 303 8.07 -9.47 8.50
N LEU A 304 8.05 -8.33 7.82
CA LEU A 304 7.34 -8.12 6.58
C LEU A 304 7.87 -8.99 5.42
N LEU A 305 9.19 -9.03 5.22
CA LEU A 305 9.83 -9.87 4.20
C LEU A 305 9.61 -11.36 4.49
N MET A 306 9.64 -11.76 5.76
CA MET A 306 9.31 -13.12 6.22
C MET A 306 7.86 -13.45 5.93
N GLU A 307 6.93 -12.53 6.20
CA GLU A 307 5.51 -12.72 5.94
C GLU A 307 5.25 -12.88 4.43
N LEU A 308 5.75 -11.95 3.61
CA LEU A 308 5.67 -12.05 2.15
C LEU A 308 6.27 -13.35 1.65
N GLY A 309 7.49 -13.68 2.06
CA GLY A 309 8.16 -14.94 1.72
C GLY A 309 7.33 -16.15 2.11
N GLY A 310 6.75 -16.13 3.31
CA GLY A 310 5.84 -17.16 3.83
C GLY A 310 4.61 -17.34 2.94
N ILE A 311 3.98 -16.24 2.51
CA ILE A 311 2.81 -16.26 1.63
C ILE A 311 3.17 -16.90 0.29
N PHE A 312 4.27 -16.46 -0.34
CA PHE A 312 4.74 -17.04 -1.61
C PHE A 312 5.02 -18.54 -1.48
N VAL A 313 5.73 -18.96 -0.41
CA VAL A 313 6.01 -20.37 -0.14
C VAL A 313 4.70 -21.16 0.04
N ALA A 314 3.78 -20.69 0.88
CA ALA A 314 2.52 -21.36 1.15
C ALA A 314 1.66 -21.52 -0.12
N LEU A 315 1.53 -20.46 -0.94
CA LEU A 315 0.72 -20.50 -2.16
C LEU A 315 1.33 -21.38 -3.26
N ILE A 316 2.63 -21.27 -3.50
CA ILE A 316 3.35 -22.06 -4.52
C ILE A 316 3.30 -23.54 -4.17
N PHE A 317 3.68 -23.90 -2.95
CA PHE A 317 3.74 -25.31 -2.54
C PHE A 317 2.37 -25.88 -2.22
N GLY A 318 1.40 -25.06 -1.78
CA GLY A 318 0.00 -25.45 -1.63
C GLY A 318 -0.61 -25.89 -2.96
N THR A 319 -0.38 -25.11 -4.02
CA THR A 319 -0.81 -25.46 -5.38
C THR A 319 -0.18 -26.78 -5.86
N LYS A 320 1.12 -26.99 -5.60
CA LYS A 320 1.83 -28.23 -5.96
C LYS A 320 1.32 -29.43 -5.16
N LEU A 321 1.07 -29.26 -3.87
CA LEU A 321 0.53 -30.29 -2.99
C LEU A 321 -0.86 -30.76 -3.46
N LEU A 322 -1.76 -29.82 -3.78
CA LEU A 322 -3.06 -30.14 -4.35
C LEU A 322 -2.95 -30.87 -5.69
N THR A 323 -1.98 -30.47 -6.52
CA THR A 323 -1.73 -31.14 -7.80
C THR A 323 -1.30 -32.60 -7.63
N ILE A 324 -0.41 -32.89 -6.67
CA ILE A 324 -0.02 -34.28 -6.35
C ILE A 324 -1.23 -35.08 -5.86
N LYS A 325 -1.98 -34.55 -4.90
CA LYS A 325 -3.17 -35.23 -4.36
C LYS A 325 -4.20 -35.53 -5.45
N GLN A 326 -4.42 -34.60 -6.37
CA GLN A 326 -5.30 -34.80 -7.53
C GLN A 326 -4.79 -35.89 -8.47
N LYS A 327 -3.48 -35.93 -8.75
CA LYS A 327 -2.89 -36.98 -9.58
C LYS A 327 -3.04 -38.35 -8.94
N VAL A 328 -2.71 -38.49 -7.64
CA VAL A 328 -2.87 -39.74 -6.90
C VAL A 328 -4.33 -40.19 -6.91
N LEU A 329 -5.27 -39.29 -6.60
CA LEU A 329 -6.70 -39.61 -6.64
C LEU A 329 -7.16 -40.01 -8.05
N SER A 330 -6.66 -39.34 -9.09
CA SER A 330 -7.01 -39.70 -10.47
C SER A 330 -6.48 -41.05 -10.89
N VAL A 331 -5.31 -41.49 -10.41
CA VAL A 331 -4.79 -42.84 -10.67
C VAL A 331 -5.69 -43.88 -10.03
N ILE A 332 -6.09 -43.66 -8.77
CA ILE A 332 -7.00 -44.55 -8.03
C ILE A 332 -8.37 -44.64 -8.70
N VAL A 333 -8.95 -43.52 -9.14
CA VAL A 333 -10.28 -43.49 -9.76
C VAL A 333 -10.26 -43.95 -11.22
N LYS A 334 -9.15 -43.79 -11.95
CA LYS A 334 -9.06 -44.20 -13.35
C LYS A 334 -9.00 -45.73 -13.50
N GLU A 335 -8.48 -46.45 -12.51
CA GLU A 335 -8.63 -47.90 -12.40
C GLU A 335 -10.11 -48.34 -12.31
N GLU A 336 -11.01 -47.44 -11.88
CA GLU A 336 -12.44 -47.74 -11.72
C GLU A 336 -13.30 -47.30 -12.92
N LYS A 337 -12.79 -46.41 -13.79
CA LYS A 337 -13.58 -45.76 -14.86
C LYS A 337 -13.16 -46.06 -16.30
N GLU A 338 -12.12 -46.87 -16.54
CA GLU A 338 -11.75 -47.29 -17.90
C GLU A 338 -12.80 -48.15 -18.63
N VAL A 339 -13.95 -48.45 -18.00
CA VAL A 339 -15.05 -49.25 -18.59
C VAL A 339 -16.20 -48.42 -19.15
N VAL A 340 -16.32 -47.12 -18.84
CA VAL A 340 -17.47 -46.31 -19.28
C VAL A 340 -17.00 -44.98 -19.84
N ASP A 341 -17.28 -44.79 -21.14
CA ASP A 341 -17.32 -43.51 -21.87
C ASP A 341 -16.08 -43.10 -22.69
N GLN A 342 -15.99 -43.67 -23.89
CA GLN A 342 -15.14 -43.22 -25.00
C GLN A 342 -15.90 -42.37 -26.04
N GLN A 343 -16.93 -41.61 -25.64
CA GLN A 343 -17.44 -40.52 -26.49
C GLN A 343 -16.68 -39.23 -26.18
N SER A 344 -15.45 -39.15 -26.70
CA SER A 344 -14.62 -37.94 -26.60
C SER A 344 -15.23 -36.83 -27.46
N GLU A 345 -15.98 -35.93 -26.84
CA GLU A 345 -16.29 -34.63 -27.45
C GLU A 345 -14.97 -33.97 -27.85
N THR A 346 -14.79 -33.70 -29.15
CA THR A 346 -13.65 -32.93 -29.64
C THR A 346 -13.59 -31.61 -28.87
N PRO A 347 -12.42 -31.23 -28.32
CA PRO A 347 -12.32 -30.02 -27.52
C PRO A 347 -12.72 -28.81 -28.37
N GLU A 348 -13.72 -28.05 -27.90
CA GLU A 348 -14.25 -26.85 -28.58
C GLU A 348 -13.18 -25.78 -28.88
N LEU A 349 -12.07 -25.81 -28.15
CA LEU A 349 -10.89 -24.95 -28.32
C LEU A 349 -9.63 -25.78 -28.16
N ALA A 350 -8.72 -25.71 -29.15
CA ALA A 350 -7.45 -26.40 -29.13
C ALA A 350 -6.30 -25.49 -29.59
N ILE A 351 -5.18 -25.53 -28.87
CA ILE A 351 -3.95 -24.85 -29.27
C ILE A 351 -3.33 -25.62 -30.42
N THR A 352 -3.12 -24.96 -31.56
CA THR A 352 -2.44 -25.53 -32.73
C THR A 352 -0.98 -25.14 -32.80
N ASN A 353 -0.60 -24.00 -32.22
CA ASN A 353 0.80 -23.56 -32.17
C ASN A 353 1.06 -22.73 -30.91
N ILE A 354 1.69 -23.33 -29.92
CA ILE A 354 1.97 -22.70 -28.62
C ILE A 354 2.87 -21.46 -28.73
N ARG A 355 3.82 -21.44 -29.68
CA ARG A 355 4.73 -20.30 -29.87
C ARG A 355 3.98 -19.11 -30.46
N LYS A 356 3.14 -19.33 -31.48
CA LYS A 356 2.26 -18.27 -32.02
C LYS A 356 1.27 -17.81 -30.96
N PHE A 357 0.66 -18.73 -30.22
CA PHE A 357 -0.29 -18.40 -29.16
C PHE A 357 0.30 -17.47 -28.09
N ILE A 358 1.48 -17.79 -27.55
CA ILE A 358 2.14 -16.95 -26.54
C ILE A 358 2.73 -15.68 -27.17
N GLY A 359 3.39 -15.78 -28.32
CA GLY A 359 4.08 -14.64 -28.95
C GLY A 359 3.12 -13.52 -29.36
N TYR A 360 1.96 -13.86 -29.92
CA TYR A 360 0.97 -12.85 -30.33
C TYR A 360 0.26 -12.18 -29.15
N LYS A 361 0.28 -12.75 -27.94
CA LYS A 361 -0.27 -12.09 -26.75
C LYS A 361 0.44 -10.78 -26.42
N LEU A 362 1.75 -10.73 -26.62
CA LEU A 362 2.50 -9.49 -26.42
C LEU A 362 2.04 -8.41 -27.40
N LEU A 363 1.65 -8.78 -28.63
CA LEU A 363 1.08 -7.85 -29.61
C LEU A 363 -0.36 -7.47 -29.29
N ILE A 364 -1.15 -8.39 -28.72
CA ILE A 364 -2.54 -8.13 -28.31
C ILE A 364 -2.61 -7.00 -27.27
N TRP A 365 -1.57 -6.81 -26.45
CA TRP A 365 -1.48 -5.69 -25.52
C TRP A 365 -1.57 -4.32 -26.21
N LEU A 366 -1.10 -4.16 -27.45
CA LEU A 366 -1.23 -2.90 -28.18
C LEU A 366 -2.69 -2.49 -28.37
N GLY A 367 -3.56 -3.44 -28.70
CA GLY A 367 -4.99 -3.17 -28.81
C GLY A 367 -5.68 -3.10 -27.44
N ALA A 368 -5.22 -3.87 -26.46
CA ALA A 368 -5.71 -3.79 -25.08
C ALA A 368 -5.47 -2.41 -24.45
N VAL A 369 -4.33 -1.77 -24.74
CA VAL A 369 -4.00 -0.41 -24.27
C VAL A 369 -5.01 0.62 -24.78
N VAL A 370 -5.48 0.52 -26.03
CA VAL A 370 -6.51 1.43 -26.56
C VAL A 370 -7.81 1.29 -25.76
N ILE A 371 -8.25 0.05 -25.50
CA ILE A 371 -9.45 -0.20 -24.67
C ILE A 371 -9.24 0.30 -23.24
N ALA A 372 -8.06 0.05 -22.66
CA ALA A 372 -7.71 0.51 -21.32
C ALA A 372 -7.76 2.03 -21.19
N LEU A 373 -7.24 2.78 -22.17
CA LEU A 373 -7.28 4.24 -22.19
C LEU A 373 -8.72 4.76 -22.30
N ILE A 374 -9.55 4.16 -23.15
CA ILE A 374 -10.98 4.51 -23.24
C ILE A 374 -11.67 4.29 -21.88
N LEU A 375 -11.43 3.15 -21.23
CA LEU A 375 -11.97 2.87 -19.90
C LEU A 375 -11.49 3.89 -18.88
N ALA A 376 -10.19 4.18 -18.83
CA ALA A 376 -9.60 5.13 -17.90
C ALA A 376 -10.21 6.54 -18.06
N LEU A 377 -10.35 7.03 -19.30
CA LEU A 377 -10.95 8.34 -19.58
C LEU A 377 -12.42 8.41 -19.17
N ASN A 378 -13.20 7.35 -19.43
CA ASN A 378 -14.59 7.31 -19.02
C ASN A 378 -14.75 7.25 -17.50
N LEU A 379 -13.91 6.46 -16.82
CA LEU A 379 -13.94 6.37 -15.36
C LEU A 379 -13.46 7.67 -14.71
N ALA A 380 -12.44 8.34 -15.27
CA ALA A 380 -11.92 9.63 -14.81
C ALA A 380 -12.98 10.75 -14.77
N ASN A 381 -14.01 10.66 -15.62
CA ASN A 381 -15.11 11.64 -15.69
C ASN A 381 -16.24 11.38 -14.68
N LEU A 382 -16.16 10.30 -13.87
CA LEU A 382 -17.19 10.03 -12.87
C LEU A 382 -17.01 10.95 -11.65
N PRO A 383 -18.06 11.63 -11.18
CA PRO A 383 -17.96 12.72 -10.20
C PRO A 383 -17.58 12.31 -8.75
N ASN A 384 -16.98 11.14 -8.53
CA ASN A 384 -16.86 10.53 -7.21
C ASN A 384 -15.46 10.01 -6.91
N GLY A 385 -14.62 10.80 -6.21
CA GLY A 385 -13.43 10.34 -5.45
C GLY A 385 -12.69 9.13 -6.03
N ILE A 386 -12.38 9.17 -7.34
CA ILE A 386 -11.88 8.01 -8.06
C ILE A 386 -10.49 7.68 -7.55
N PRO A 387 -10.20 6.41 -7.22
CA PRO A 387 -8.85 5.99 -6.89
C PRO A 387 -8.02 5.90 -8.18
N TYR A 388 -7.52 7.04 -8.67
CA TYR A 388 -6.80 7.15 -9.95
C TYR A 388 -5.63 6.17 -10.07
N PHE A 389 -4.89 5.96 -8.99
CA PHE A 389 -3.79 5.00 -8.96
C PHE A 389 -4.28 3.56 -9.22
N THR A 390 -5.46 3.20 -8.73
CA THR A 390 -6.04 1.86 -8.98
C THR A 390 -6.42 1.67 -10.45
N LEU A 391 -6.75 2.74 -11.18
CA LEU A 391 -7.04 2.66 -12.63
C LEU A 391 -5.82 2.19 -13.44
N LEU A 392 -4.60 2.49 -12.99
CA LEU A 392 -3.37 2.03 -13.65
C LEU A 392 -3.26 0.49 -13.70
N PHE A 393 -3.96 -0.23 -12.80
CA PHE A 393 -4.00 -1.71 -12.80
C PHE A 393 -5.26 -2.25 -13.46
N ILE A 394 -6.40 -1.71 -13.05
CA ILE A 394 -7.70 -2.24 -13.48
C ILE A 394 -7.90 -2.00 -14.96
N CYS A 395 -7.57 -0.82 -15.49
CA CYS A 395 -7.80 -0.51 -16.90
C CYS A 395 -6.98 -1.41 -17.84
N PRO A 396 -5.66 -1.65 -17.64
CA PRO A 396 -4.92 -2.63 -18.45
C PRO A 396 -5.47 -4.05 -18.36
N ILE A 397 -5.75 -4.56 -17.15
CA ILE A 397 -6.30 -5.92 -16.98
C ILE A 397 -7.67 -6.06 -17.67
N SER A 398 -8.53 -5.06 -17.51
CA SER A 398 -9.85 -5.01 -18.13
C SER A 398 -9.75 -4.90 -19.64
N GLY A 399 -8.91 -3.98 -20.13
CA GLY A 399 -8.65 -3.78 -21.56
C GLY A 399 -8.14 -5.05 -22.23
N TYR A 400 -7.24 -5.78 -21.57
CA TYR A 400 -6.82 -7.11 -22.01
C TYR A 400 -8.01 -8.07 -22.04
N GLY A 401 -8.75 -8.19 -20.95
CA GLY A 401 -9.92 -9.07 -20.85
C GLY A 401 -10.95 -8.84 -21.94
N PHE A 402 -11.30 -7.58 -22.22
CA PHE A 402 -12.24 -7.22 -23.29
C PHE A 402 -11.67 -7.48 -24.68
N MET A 403 -10.38 -7.20 -24.91
CA MET A 403 -9.73 -7.55 -26.17
C MET A 403 -9.76 -9.06 -26.41
N MET A 404 -9.45 -9.86 -25.38
CA MET A 404 -9.55 -11.32 -25.46
C MET A 404 -10.99 -11.76 -25.73
N LEU A 405 -11.98 -11.15 -25.05
CA LEU A 405 -13.39 -11.44 -25.29
C LEU A 405 -13.77 -11.24 -26.77
N ILE A 406 -13.32 -10.14 -27.39
CA ILE A 406 -13.54 -9.87 -28.81
C ILE A 406 -12.88 -10.96 -29.67
N LEU A 407 -11.58 -11.21 -29.48
CA LEU A 407 -10.80 -12.16 -30.30
C LEU A 407 -11.31 -13.59 -30.21
N TYR A 408 -11.67 -14.06 -29.02
CA TYR A 408 -12.27 -15.39 -28.81
C TYR A 408 -13.67 -15.50 -29.40
N SER A 409 -14.48 -14.43 -29.35
CA SER A 409 -15.83 -14.42 -29.91
C SER A 409 -15.84 -14.48 -31.44
N ILE A 410 -14.82 -13.91 -32.09
CA ILE A 410 -14.69 -13.89 -33.55
C ILE A 410 -13.77 -14.98 -34.11
N ASP A 411 -13.27 -15.91 -33.28
CA ASP A 411 -12.37 -17.00 -33.68
C ASP A 411 -11.09 -16.51 -34.39
N LYS A 412 -10.54 -15.37 -33.93
CA LYS A 412 -9.31 -14.79 -34.48
C LYS A 412 -8.13 -14.85 -33.50
N MET A 413 -8.23 -15.67 -32.45
CA MET A 413 -7.15 -15.79 -31.48
C MET A 413 -5.97 -16.57 -32.10
N PRO A 414 -4.77 -15.97 -32.27
CA PRO A 414 -3.68 -16.62 -32.99
C PRO A 414 -3.20 -17.90 -32.32
N GLY A 415 -2.97 -18.95 -33.12
CA GLY A 415 -2.48 -20.24 -32.60
C GLY A 415 -3.52 -21.10 -31.89
N LEU A 416 -4.80 -20.74 -31.98
CA LEU A 416 -5.95 -21.53 -31.56
C LEU A 416 -6.83 -21.91 -32.76
N VAL A 417 -7.57 -23.01 -32.62
CA VAL A 417 -8.68 -23.39 -33.49
C VAL A 417 -9.91 -23.65 -32.62
N GLY A 418 -11.05 -23.14 -33.07
CA GLY A 418 -12.36 -23.41 -32.49
C GLY A 418 -13.01 -22.16 -31.88
N LYS A 419 -14.34 -22.16 -31.81
CA LYS A 419 -15.11 -21.03 -31.30
C LYS A 419 -15.31 -21.15 -29.80
N TRP A 420 -14.91 -20.13 -29.06
CA TRP A 420 -15.25 -20.03 -27.65
C TRP A 420 -16.77 -19.84 -27.49
N ARG A 421 -17.39 -20.68 -26.66
CA ARG A 421 -18.77 -20.52 -26.24
C ARG A 421 -18.83 -20.47 -24.71
N PRO A 422 -19.36 -19.41 -24.10
CA PRO A 422 -19.50 -19.36 -22.66
C PRO A 422 -20.47 -20.45 -22.21
N LYS A 423 -19.96 -21.49 -21.53
CA LYS A 423 -20.79 -22.59 -20.98
C LYS A 423 -21.46 -22.18 -19.67
N ILE A 424 -22.28 -21.11 -19.70
CA ILE A 424 -22.97 -20.57 -18.51
C ILE A 424 -23.85 -21.65 -17.86
N LYS A 425 -24.52 -22.49 -18.66
CA LYS A 425 -25.40 -23.56 -18.16
C LYS A 425 -24.67 -24.64 -17.35
N GLN A 426 -23.41 -24.98 -17.70
CA GLN A 426 -22.62 -25.97 -16.96
C GLN A 426 -22.11 -25.49 -15.59
N ILE A 427 -22.29 -24.21 -15.26
CA ILE A 427 -21.92 -23.69 -13.94
C ILE A 427 -22.86 -24.28 -12.87
N LYS A 428 -24.16 -24.46 -13.17
CA LYS A 428 -25.18 -24.89 -12.20
C LYS A 428 -25.17 -26.40 -11.88
N GLU A 429 -24.82 -27.27 -12.82
CA GLU A 429 -25.25 -28.68 -12.75
C GLU A 429 -24.34 -29.64 -11.95
N ASN A 430 -23.20 -29.22 -11.41
CA ASN A 430 -22.30 -30.15 -10.67
C ASN A 430 -21.51 -29.46 -9.56
N MET A 431 -22.15 -28.55 -8.84
CA MET A 431 -21.49 -27.72 -7.85
C MET A 431 -21.49 -28.37 -6.46
N ASN A 432 -20.36 -28.94 -6.05
CA ASN A 432 -20.19 -29.40 -4.68
C ASN A 432 -19.99 -28.19 -3.75
N TRP A 433 -21.05 -27.77 -3.07
CA TRP A 433 -21.06 -26.60 -2.20
C TRP A 433 -20.00 -26.65 -1.10
N ARG A 434 -19.63 -27.86 -0.61
CA ARG A 434 -18.60 -28.01 0.43
C ARG A 434 -17.22 -27.58 -0.07
N ILE A 435 -16.89 -27.88 -1.33
CA ILE A 435 -15.62 -27.47 -1.95
C ILE A 435 -15.60 -25.95 -2.15
N ILE A 436 -16.73 -25.36 -2.52
CA ILE A 436 -16.84 -23.91 -2.66
C ILE A 436 -16.70 -23.22 -1.32
N LEU A 437 -17.43 -23.69 -0.29
CA LEU A 437 -17.32 -23.13 1.05
C LEU A 437 -15.89 -23.23 1.57
N PHE A 438 -15.22 -24.38 1.37
CA PHE A 438 -13.81 -24.52 1.71
C PHE A 438 -12.92 -23.52 0.96
N GLY A 439 -13.12 -23.34 -0.35
CA GLY A 439 -12.41 -22.33 -1.14
C GLY A 439 -12.63 -20.91 -0.64
N LEU A 440 -13.87 -20.56 -0.29
CA LEU A 440 -14.22 -19.25 0.29
C LEU A 440 -13.59 -19.03 1.66
N VAL A 441 -13.51 -20.06 2.51
CA VAL A 441 -12.82 -19.98 3.81
C VAL A 441 -11.32 -19.75 3.60
N VAL A 442 -10.67 -20.51 2.70
CA VAL A 442 -9.26 -20.31 2.38
C VAL A 442 -9.01 -18.90 1.82
N PHE A 443 -9.86 -18.45 0.91
CA PHE A 443 -9.80 -17.08 0.39
C PHE A 443 -9.95 -16.04 1.49
N GLY A 444 -10.97 -16.16 2.35
CA GLY A 444 -11.20 -15.24 3.46
C GLY A 444 -10.02 -15.17 4.42
N ILE A 445 -9.35 -16.30 4.71
CA ILE A 445 -8.11 -16.31 5.51
C ILE A 445 -6.99 -15.55 4.81
N ILE A 446 -6.78 -15.81 3.51
CA ILE A 446 -5.76 -15.11 2.72
C ILE A 446 -6.05 -13.60 2.70
N THR A 447 -7.29 -13.20 2.42
CA THR A 447 -7.72 -11.79 2.42
C THR A 447 -7.54 -11.14 3.79
N ALA A 448 -7.85 -11.84 4.88
CA ALA A 448 -7.65 -11.32 6.24
C ALA A 448 -6.16 -11.12 6.55
N VAL A 449 -5.31 -12.09 6.18
CA VAL A 449 -3.85 -11.96 6.29
C VAL A 449 -3.35 -10.77 5.48
N PHE A 450 -3.77 -10.62 4.22
CA PHE A 450 -3.37 -9.49 3.40
C PHE A 450 -3.90 -8.15 3.90
N THR A 451 -5.12 -8.11 4.42
CA THR A 451 -5.70 -6.90 5.01
C THR A 451 -4.91 -6.48 6.25
N TYR A 452 -4.52 -7.46 7.07
CA TYR A 452 -3.63 -7.22 8.20
C TYR A 452 -2.25 -6.70 7.73
N PHE A 453 -1.62 -7.39 6.78
CA PHE A 453 -0.34 -7.00 6.18
C PHE A 453 -0.34 -5.59 5.58
N ILE A 454 -1.43 -5.22 4.91
CA ILE A 454 -1.64 -3.89 4.38
C ILE A 454 -1.74 -2.89 5.56
N SER A 455 -2.61 -3.18 6.54
CA SER A 455 -2.78 -2.33 7.73
C SER A 455 -1.55 -2.20 8.62
N SER A 456 -0.57 -3.10 8.52
CA SER A 456 0.64 -3.07 9.33
C SER A 456 1.64 -1.96 9.00
N SER A 457 1.27 -1.04 8.09
CA SER A 457 1.90 0.24 7.71
C SER A 457 2.40 0.33 6.26
N LEU A 458 2.43 -0.74 5.48
CA LEU A 458 2.92 -0.68 4.10
C LEU A 458 1.94 -0.11 3.08
N TYR A 459 0.64 -0.34 3.28
CA TYR A 459 -0.37 0.00 2.29
C TYR A 459 -1.68 0.38 2.95
N HIS A 460 -2.51 1.13 2.23
CA HIS A 460 -3.81 1.54 2.73
C HIS A 460 -4.85 0.44 2.59
N VAL A 461 -5.54 0.14 3.68
CA VAL A 461 -6.78 -0.65 3.63
C VAL A 461 -7.86 0.23 3.02
N PHE A 462 -8.63 -0.31 2.08
CA PHE A 462 -9.76 0.37 1.48
C PHE A 462 -10.71 0.93 2.57
N PRO A 463 -10.88 2.26 2.71
CA PRO A 463 -11.90 2.79 3.60
C PRO A 463 -13.27 2.28 3.13
N MET A 464 -14.08 1.83 4.08
CA MET A 464 -15.39 1.16 3.86
C MET A 464 -16.50 2.08 3.30
N ASN A 465 -16.13 3.26 2.77
CA ASN A 465 -17.05 4.28 2.28
C ASN A 465 -17.35 4.11 0.78
N ILE A 466 -17.46 5.21 0.02
CA ILE A 466 -17.66 5.22 -1.44
C ILE A 466 -16.64 4.36 -2.20
N ARG A 467 -15.47 4.06 -1.60
CA ARG A 467 -14.49 3.15 -2.20
C ARG A 467 -14.96 1.69 -2.28
N LEU A 468 -15.95 1.25 -1.49
CA LEU A 468 -16.55 -0.08 -1.66
C LEU A 468 -17.32 -0.20 -2.99
N LEU A 469 -17.97 0.88 -3.43
CA LEU A 469 -18.58 0.92 -4.76
C LEU A 469 -17.52 0.77 -5.85
N TRP A 470 -16.38 1.45 -5.70
CA TRP A 470 -15.24 1.32 -6.62
C TRP A 470 -14.68 -0.10 -6.64
N LEU A 471 -14.56 -0.76 -5.48
CA LEU A 471 -14.17 -2.17 -5.41
C LEU A 471 -15.09 -3.03 -6.27
N VAL A 472 -16.41 -2.91 -6.12
CA VAL A 472 -17.39 -3.68 -6.92
C VAL A 472 -17.25 -3.39 -8.42
N ILE A 473 -17.15 -2.11 -8.81
CA ILE A 473 -16.99 -1.70 -10.22
C ILE A 473 -15.70 -2.30 -10.80
N PHE A 474 -14.58 -2.16 -10.10
CA PHE A 474 -13.29 -2.66 -10.55
C PHE A 474 -13.25 -4.19 -10.62
N THR A 475 -13.88 -4.87 -9.66
CA THR A 475 -14.02 -6.32 -9.71
C THR A 475 -14.74 -6.75 -10.99
N VAL A 476 -15.88 -6.14 -11.32
CA VAL A 476 -16.62 -6.48 -12.55
C VAL A 476 -15.78 -6.22 -13.81
N LEU A 477 -15.07 -5.10 -13.86
CA LEU A 477 -14.23 -4.74 -15.00
C LEU A 477 -13.02 -5.67 -15.17
N ALA A 478 -12.40 -6.12 -14.08
CA ALA A 478 -11.21 -6.97 -14.11
C ALA A 478 -11.52 -8.46 -14.36
N VAL A 479 -12.74 -8.93 -14.09
CA VAL A 479 -13.15 -10.35 -14.24
C VAL A 479 -12.80 -10.93 -15.61
N PRO A 480 -13.09 -10.26 -16.75
CA PRO A 480 -12.72 -10.77 -18.07
C PRO A 480 -11.22 -11.06 -18.21
N GLY A 481 -10.36 -10.17 -17.69
CA GLY A 481 -8.90 -10.30 -17.79
C GLY A 481 -8.39 -11.55 -17.09
N PHE A 482 -8.79 -11.74 -15.83
CA PHE A 482 -8.42 -12.94 -15.08
C PHE A 482 -9.12 -14.20 -15.58
N TYR A 483 -10.35 -14.10 -16.09
CA TYR A 483 -11.07 -15.24 -16.64
C TYR A 483 -10.34 -15.84 -17.84
N PHE A 484 -9.93 -15.02 -18.81
CA PHE A 484 -9.15 -15.50 -19.94
C PHE A 484 -7.79 -16.05 -19.51
N LEU A 485 -7.11 -15.41 -18.54
CA LEU A 485 -5.89 -15.95 -17.96
C LEU A 485 -6.07 -17.40 -17.45
N GLN A 486 -7.19 -17.70 -16.77
CA GLN A 486 -7.51 -19.04 -16.27
C GLN A 486 -7.84 -20.03 -17.39
N ILE A 487 -8.63 -19.62 -18.39
CA ILE A 487 -8.98 -20.45 -19.55
C ILE A 487 -7.71 -20.84 -20.31
N GLU A 488 -6.82 -19.89 -20.55
CA GLU A 488 -5.61 -20.11 -21.33
C GLU A 488 -4.61 -20.96 -20.58
N THR A 489 -4.47 -20.77 -19.27
CA THR A 489 -3.67 -21.65 -18.42
C THR A 489 -4.17 -23.09 -18.49
N LYS A 490 -5.49 -23.30 -18.57
CA LYS A 490 -6.08 -24.64 -18.77
C LYS A 490 -5.78 -25.19 -20.17
N LEU A 491 -5.94 -24.38 -21.22
CA LEU A 491 -5.64 -24.80 -22.61
C LEU A 491 -4.16 -25.20 -22.77
N ILE A 492 -3.24 -24.42 -22.21
CA ILE A 492 -1.79 -24.71 -22.24
C ILE A 492 -1.48 -26.01 -21.51
N ARG A 493 -2.11 -26.27 -20.36
CA ARG A 493 -1.90 -27.53 -19.59
C ARG A 493 -2.45 -28.76 -20.31
N ASN A 494 -3.51 -28.59 -21.11
CA ASN A 494 -4.13 -29.66 -21.88
C ASN A 494 -3.37 -29.98 -23.17
N TYR A 495 -2.55 -29.05 -23.67
CA TYR A 495 -1.67 -29.29 -24.81
C TYR A 495 -0.58 -30.30 -24.36
N SER A 496 -0.71 -31.56 -24.80
CA SER A 496 -0.21 -32.79 -24.13
C SER A 496 1.30 -32.97 -24.00
N GLU A 497 2.10 -32.05 -24.53
CA GLU A 497 3.57 -32.09 -24.49
C GLU A 497 4.19 -30.92 -23.71
N VAL A 498 3.35 -30.14 -23.03
CA VAL A 498 3.78 -28.87 -22.46
C VAL A 498 4.51 -29.07 -21.13
N LYS A 499 5.78 -28.68 -21.15
CA LYS A 499 6.57 -28.43 -19.95
C LYS A 499 6.00 -27.24 -19.16
N ASP A 500 6.11 -27.27 -17.83
CA ASP A 500 5.63 -26.22 -16.91
C ASP A 500 6.05 -24.79 -17.32
N TYR A 501 7.15 -24.61 -18.05
CA TYR A 501 7.63 -23.29 -18.48
C TYR A 501 6.64 -22.51 -19.35
N HIS A 502 5.82 -23.16 -20.19
CA HIS A 502 4.86 -22.42 -21.03
C HIS A 502 3.75 -21.77 -20.20
N THR A 503 3.31 -22.41 -19.11
CA THR A 503 2.35 -21.79 -18.19
C THR A 503 2.95 -20.59 -17.47
N LYS A 504 4.25 -20.63 -17.15
CA LYS A 504 4.99 -19.48 -16.59
C LYS A 504 5.12 -18.35 -17.60
N LEU A 505 5.49 -18.66 -18.84
CA LEU A 505 5.55 -17.68 -19.94
C LEU A 505 4.18 -17.02 -20.19
N ASN A 506 3.09 -17.78 -20.04
CA ASN A 506 1.74 -17.22 -20.15
C ASN A 506 1.45 -16.17 -19.06
N SER A 507 1.83 -16.46 -17.81
CA SER A 507 1.73 -15.49 -16.71
C SER A 507 2.63 -14.28 -16.91
N ILE A 508 3.88 -14.47 -17.38
CA ILE A 508 4.79 -13.36 -17.70
C ILE A 508 4.23 -12.50 -18.84
N ALA A 509 3.67 -13.11 -19.89
CA ALA A 509 3.04 -12.37 -20.99
C ALA A 509 1.81 -11.57 -20.52
N PHE A 510 1.09 -12.05 -19.51
CA PHE A 510 0.01 -11.30 -18.87
C PHE A 510 0.53 -10.13 -18.01
N LEU A 511 1.69 -10.28 -17.35
CA LEU A 511 2.32 -9.22 -16.55
C LEU A 511 3.18 -8.25 -17.38
N ALA A 512 3.39 -8.52 -18.67
CA ALA A 512 4.27 -7.75 -19.54
C ALA A 512 4.09 -6.22 -19.48
N PRO A 513 2.88 -5.64 -19.58
CA PRO A 513 2.73 -4.18 -19.54
C PRO A 513 3.18 -3.57 -18.20
N PHE A 514 2.98 -4.30 -17.09
CA PHE A 514 3.41 -3.85 -15.76
C PHE A 514 4.93 -3.90 -15.65
N ILE A 515 5.56 -4.98 -16.12
CA ILE A 515 7.03 -5.11 -16.13
C ILE A 515 7.68 -4.02 -16.99
N ILE A 516 7.13 -3.79 -18.19
CA ILE A 516 7.62 -2.75 -19.10
C ILE A 516 7.42 -1.35 -18.49
N GLY A 517 6.27 -1.11 -17.86
CA GLY A 517 5.97 0.13 -17.14
C GLY A 517 6.97 0.39 -16.01
N SER A 518 7.23 -0.60 -15.15
CA SER A 518 8.22 -0.48 -14.08
C SER A 518 9.62 -0.19 -14.62
N LEU A 519 10.05 -0.87 -15.69
CA LEU A 519 11.35 -0.61 -16.33
C LEU A 519 11.43 0.80 -16.92
N TYR A 520 10.35 1.29 -17.54
CA TYR A 520 10.29 2.66 -18.04
C TYR A 520 10.42 3.68 -16.91
N ILE A 521 9.71 3.46 -15.80
CA ILE A 521 9.80 4.31 -14.61
C ILE A 521 11.23 4.32 -14.04
N LEU A 522 11.87 3.15 -13.92
CA LEU A 522 13.27 3.07 -13.52
C LEU A 522 14.19 3.89 -14.43
N LEU A 523 14.01 3.77 -15.75
CA LEU A 523 14.80 4.51 -16.74
C LEU A 523 14.53 6.02 -16.71
N SER A 524 13.39 6.46 -16.19
CA SER A 524 13.07 7.87 -15.98
C SER A 524 13.81 8.50 -14.78
N GLY A 525 14.41 7.67 -13.92
CA GLY A 525 15.16 8.12 -12.74
C GLY A 525 14.31 8.35 -11.49
N THR A 526 13.00 8.03 -11.52
CA THR A 526 12.09 8.17 -10.37
C THR A 526 12.10 6.90 -9.52
N ILE A 527 12.88 6.89 -8.45
CA ILE A 527 13.09 5.71 -7.62
C ILE A 527 11.80 5.32 -6.88
N ILE A 528 11.03 6.28 -6.38
CA ILE A 528 9.80 6.00 -5.62
C ILE A 528 8.78 5.29 -6.50
N TYR A 529 8.46 5.86 -7.65
CA TYR A 529 7.52 5.23 -8.58
C TYR A 529 7.99 3.86 -9.05
N PHE A 530 9.31 3.63 -9.14
CA PHE A 530 9.83 2.31 -9.49
C PHE A 530 9.59 1.30 -8.36
N VAL A 531 9.88 1.68 -7.10
CA VAL A 531 9.62 0.84 -5.93
C VAL A 531 8.13 0.52 -5.82
N ASP A 532 7.25 1.51 -6.01
CA ASP A 532 5.81 1.31 -6.02
C ASP A 532 5.40 0.32 -7.12
N ALA A 533 5.91 0.51 -8.35
CA ALA A 533 5.62 -0.39 -9.46
C ALA A 533 6.13 -1.83 -9.23
N LEU A 534 7.25 -2.01 -8.51
CA LEU A 534 7.73 -3.34 -8.11
C LEU A 534 6.80 -3.99 -7.07
N ASN A 535 6.33 -3.20 -6.10
CA ASN A 535 5.36 -3.68 -5.12
C ASN A 535 4.05 -4.10 -5.80
N ASP A 536 3.59 -3.35 -6.80
CA ASP A 536 2.39 -3.69 -7.56
C ASP A 536 2.55 -5.01 -8.34
N LEU A 537 3.72 -5.22 -8.95
CA LEU A 537 4.07 -6.48 -9.59
C LEU A 537 4.06 -7.66 -8.61
N MET A 538 4.51 -7.42 -7.37
CA MET A 538 4.45 -8.41 -6.30
C MET A 538 3.00 -8.73 -5.92
N ILE A 539 2.13 -7.73 -5.77
CA ILE A 539 0.70 -7.89 -5.49
C ILE A 539 0.02 -8.69 -6.62
N LEU A 540 0.25 -8.34 -7.88
CA LEU A 540 -0.30 -9.08 -9.02
C LEU A 540 0.21 -10.53 -9.07
N SER A 541 1.47 -10.76 -8.70
CA SER A 541 2.04 -12.10 -8.61
C SER A 541 1.34 -12.95 -7.55
N VAL A 542 1.07 -12.37 -6.36
CA VAL A 542 0.25 -13.01 -5.33
C VAL A 542 -1.15 -13.32 -5.86
N ILE A 543 -1.85 -12.37 -6.47
CA ILE A 543 -3.21 -12.57 -7.02
C ILE A 543 -3.24 -13.74 -8.01
N ILE A 544 -2.22 -13.86 -8.87
CA ILE A 544 -2.08 -14.98 -9.80
C ILE A 544 -1.85 -16.31 -9.05
N LEU A 545 -1.04 -16.31 -7.99
CA LEU A 545 -0.79 -17.51 -7.17
C LEU A 545 -2.04 -17.95 -6.38
N VAL A 546 -2.78 -17.00 -5.79
CA VAL A 546 -4.07 -17.26 -5.13
C VAL A 546 -5.06 -17.84 -6.15
N GLY A 547 -5.18 -17.23 -7.33
CA GLY A 547 -6.03 -17.77 -8.39
C GLY A 547 -5.63 -19.18 -8.82
N ASN A 548 -4.34 -19.46 -8.95
CA ASN A 548 -3.85 -20.81 -9.23
C ASN A 548 -4.25 -21.81 -8.14
N LEU A 549 -4.14 -21.43 -6.86
CA LEU A 549 -4.56 -22.26 -5.73
C LEU A 549 -6.07 -22.52 -5.77
N MET A 550 -6.88 -21.47 -5.92
CA MET A 550 -8.34 -21.55 -5.98
C MET A 550 -8.80 -22.41 -7.17
N GLN A 551 -8.20 -22.22 -8.35
CA GLN A 551 -8.48 -23.02 -9.53
C GLN A 551 -8.21 -24.51 -9.30
N ARG A 552 -7.23 -24.87 -8.47
CA ARG A 552 -7.00 -26.27 -8.08
C ARG A 552 -8.08 -26.78 -7.13
N ILE A 553 -8.57 -25.96 -6.20
CA ILE A 553 -9.59 -26.35 -5.22
C ILE A 553 -10.91 -26.67 -5.93
N TRP A 554 -11.47 -25.73 -6.70
CA TRP A 554 -12.83 -25.87 -7.24
C TRP A 554 -12.94 -26.16 -8.74
N LYS A 555 -11.85 -26.01 -9.50
CA LYS A 555 -11.82 -26.19 -10.98
C LYS A 555 -12.84 -25.34 -11.76
N LYS A 556 -13.25 -24.17 -11.25
CA LYS A 556 -14.18 -23.21 -11.87
C LYS A 556 -13.45 -21.91 -12.25
N PRO A 557 -13.05 -21.72 -13.52
CA PRO A 557 -12.31 -20.53 -13.97
C PRO A 557 -13.00 -19.21 -13.67
N PHE A 558 -14.32 -19.14 -13.83
CA PHE A 558 -15.10 -17.93 -13.56
C PHE A 558 -15.05 -17.51 -12.09
N LEU A 559 -15.26 -18.47 -11.17
CA LEU A 559 -15.23 -18.17 -9.74
C LEU A 559 -13.81 -17.80 -9.28
N THR A 560 -12.77 -18.43 -9.87
CA THR A 560 -11.37 -18.01 -9.69
C THR A 560 -11.16 -16.57 -10.13
N ALA A 561 -11.60 -16.23 -11.34
CA ALA A 561 -11.43 -14.89 -11.87
C ALA A 561 -12.14 -13.84 -11.00
N LEU A 562 -13.36 -14.14 -10.55
CA LEU A 562 -14.11 -13.27 -9.66
C LEU A 562 -13.35 -12.96 -8.36
N LEU A 563 -12.74 -13.99 -7.74
CA LEU A 563 -11.92 -13.78 -6.54
C LEU A 563 -10.57 -13.12 -6.81
N GLN A 564 -10.00 -13.25 -8.01
CA GLN A 564 -8.77 -12.55 -8.36
C GLN A 564 -9.02 -11.06 -8.64
N SER A 565 -10.23 -10.75 -9.09
CA SER A 565 -10.69 -9.39 -9.37
C SER A 565 -11.18 -8.64 -8.14
N PHE A 566 -11.56 -9.36 -7.08
CA PHE A 566 -11.93 -8.80 -5.79
C PHE A 566 -10.70 -8.71 -4.91
#